data_AF-A0A7W0QT33-F1
#
_entry.id   AF-A0A7W0QT33-F1
#
_cell.length_a   1.000
_cell.length_b   1.000
_cell.length_c   1.000
_cell.angle_alpha   90.00
_cell.angle_beta   90.00
_cell.angle_gamma   90.00
#
_symmetry.space_group_name_H-M   'P 1'
#
loop_
_entity.id
_entity.type
_entity.pdbx_description
1 polymer ?
#
loop_
_entity_poly.entity_id
_entity_poly.type
_entity_poly.pdbx_seq_one_letter_code
_entity_poly.pdbx_strand_id
1 'polypeptide(L)'
;MSWAEMHLATEAMAALVDNELSGGAAARARLHLSRCAECAAAVAAQAEAKTALFGSAGPMLPDTLLSRLVDIPFTAEMAPGMNDGVMALHGGSLMFGSAPQPAQLPTPPPLHAPALGTRTTGSGRGAFRLR
;
A
#
# COMPACT_ATOMS: atom_id res chain seq x y z
N MET A 1 -36.41 4.87 -24.98
CA MET A 1 -34.96 4.99 -24.80
C MET A 1 -34.40 3.62 -24.46
N SER A 2 -33.86 2.91 -25.44
CA SER A 2 -33.15 1.65 -25.25
C SER A 2 -31.82 1.94 -24.56
N TRP A 3 -31.65 1.43 -23.34
CA TRP A 3 -30.37 1.41 -22.66
C TRP A 3 -29.48 0.44 -23.44
N ALA A 4 -28.81 0.95 -24.47
CA ALA A 4 -27.79 0.22 -25.19
C ALA A 4 -26.81 -0.34 -24.16
N GLU A 5 -26.56 -1.63 -24.28
CA GLU A 5 -25.87 -2.49 -23.32
C GLU A 5 -24.55 -1.86 -22.87
N MET A 6 -24.43 -1.56 -21.57
CA MET A 6 -23.17 -1.09 -21.02
C MET A 6 -22.18 -2.26 -21.04
N HIS A 7 -21.26 -2.24 -22.01
CA HIS A 7 -20.15 -3.18 -22.11
C HIS A 7 -19.24 -3.11 -20.89
N LEU A 8 -18.48 -4.18 -20.67
CA LEU A 8 -17.44 -4.18 -19.65
C LEU A 8 -16.41 -3.09 -19.98
N ALA A 9 -15.99 -2.33 -18.96
CA ALA A 9 -14.95 -1.31 -19.15
C ALA A 9 -13.61 -1.96 -19.52
N THR A 10 -12.78 -1.26 -20.29
CA THR A 10 -11.51 -1.80 -20.82
C THR A 10 -10.55 -2.22 -19.72
N GLU A 11 -10.47 -1.47 -18.63
CA GLU A 11 -9.68 -1.79 -17.44
C GLU A 11 -10.18 -3.05 -16.73
N ALA A 12 -11.50 -3.31 -16.73
CA ALA A 12 -12.08 -4.51 -16.16
C ALA A 12 -11.84 -5.75 -17.04
N MET A 13 -11.78 -5.57 -18.37
CA MET A 13 -11.35 -6.63 -19.29
C MET A 13 -9.89 -7.01 -19.05
N ALA A 14 -9.00 -6.02 -19.00
CA ALA A 14 -7.58 -6.24 -18.73
C ALA A 14 -7.36 -6.92 -17.37
N ALA A 15 -7.98 -6.40 -16.30
CA ALA A 15 -7.90 -6.99 -14.98
C ALA A 15 -8.47 -8.42 -14.91
N LEU A 16 -9.47 -8.76 -15.73
CA LEU A 16 -9.98 -10.13 -15.82
C LEU A 16 -8.95 -11.07 -16.50
N VAL A 17 -8.31 -10.62 -17.57
CA VAL A 17 -7.25 -11.37 -18.30
C VAL A 17 -5.99 -11.54 -17.43
N ASP A 18 -5.70 -10.55 -16.59
CA ASP A 18 -4.57 -10.56 -15.65
C ASP A 18 -4.88 -11.25 -14.32
N ASN A 19 -6.13 -11.67 -14.09
CA ASN A 19 -6.59 -12.29 -12.86
C ASN A 19 -6.43 -11.36 -11.62
N GLU A 20 -6.56 -10.06 -11.83
CA GLU A 20 -6.46 -9.01 -10.81
C GLU A 20 -7.82 -8.55 -10.28
N LEU A 21 -8.92 -9.07 -10.83
CA LEU A 21 -10.26 -8.80 -10.28
C LEU A 21 -10.48 -9.56 -8.96
N SER A 22 -11.07 -8.89 -7.98
CA SER A 22 -11.59 -9.55 -6.79
C SER A 22 -12.62 -10.62 -7.15
N GLY A 23 -12.75 -11.69 -6.35
CA GLY A 23 -13.58 -12.85 -6.71
C GLY A 23 -15.03 -12.49 -7.10
N GLY A 24 -15.66 -11.56 -6.39
CA GLY A 24 -17.01 -11.08 -6.72
C GLY A 24 -17.07 -10.23 -8.00
N ALA A 25 -16.03 -9.46 -8.30
CA ALA A 25 -15.93 -8.71 -9.55
C ALA A 25 -15.69 -9.65 -10.75
N ALA A 26 -14.80 -10.64 -10.60
CA ALA A 26 -14.52 -11.65 -11.61
C ALA A 26 -15.78 -12.48 -11.94
N ALA A 27 -16.56 -12.88 -10.94
CA ALA A 27 -17.82 -13.60 -11.14
C ALA A 27 -18.84 -12.79 -11.96
N ARG A 28 -19.00 -11.50 -11.65
CA ARG A 28 -19.88 -10.60 -12.41
C ARG A 28 -19.38 -10.39 -13.84
N ALA A 29 -18.08 -10.20 -14.03
CA ALA A 29 -17.49 -10.05 -15.35
C ALA A 29 -17.71 -11.32 -16.20
N ARG A 30 -17.47 -12.51 -15.65
CA ARG A 30 -17.72 -13.80 -16.33
C ARG A 30 -19.20 -14.00 -16.68
N LEU A 31 -20.12 -13.61 -15.81
CA LEU A 31 -21.55 -13.62 -16.10
C LEU A 31 -21.91 -12.65 -17.25
N HIS A 32 -21.23 -11.51 -17.35
CA HIS A 32 -21.40 -10.60 -18.47
C HIS A 32 -20.88 -11.22 -19.78
N LEU A 33 -19.72 -11.89 -19.76
CA LEU A 33 -19.18 -12.56 -20.94
C LEU A 33 -20.09 -13.67 -21.49
N SER A 34 -20.88 -14.34 -20.64
CA SER A 34 -21.84 -15.34 -21.13
C SER A 34 -23.07 -14.74 -21.80
N ARG A 35 -23.27 -13.42 -21.69
CA ARG A 35 -24.42 -12.68 -22.23
C ARG A 35 -24.04 -11.70 -23.34
N CYS A 36 -22.79 -11.24 -23.40
CA CYS A 36 -22.31 -10.27 -24.37
C CYS A 36 -21.16 -10.85 -25.21
N ALA A 37 -21.44 -11.15 -26.48
CA ALA A 37 -20.47 -11.73 -27.42
C ALA A 37 -19.32 -10.76 -27.76
N GLU A 38 -19.59 -9.45 -27.80
CA GLU A 38 -18.55 -8.44 -28.09
C GLU A 38 -17.50 -8.38 -26.98
N CYS A 39 -17.92 -8.35 -25.71
CA CYS A 39 -16.98 -8.40 -24.59
C CYS A 39 -16.25 -9.74 -24.52
N ALA A 40 -16.92 -10.85 -24.85
CA ALA A 40 -16.27 -12.16 -24.92
C ALA A 40 -15.16 -12.19 -25.99
N ALA A 41 -15.43 -11.65 -27.18
CA ALA A 41 -14.44 -11.54 -28.25
C ALA A 41 -13.28 -10.62 -27.86
N ALA A 42 -13.55 -9.47 -27.24
CA ALA A 42 -12.52 -8.53 -26.79
C ALA A 42 -11.59 -9.15 -25.71
N VAL A 43 -12.16 -9.86 -24.73
CA VAL A 43 -11.38 -10.58 -23.70
C VAL A 43 -10.55 -11.70 -24.32
N ALA A 44 -11.11 -12.45 -25.27
CA ALA A 44 -10.37 -13.51 -25.99
C ALA A 44 -9.17 -12.94 -26.77
N ALA A 45 -9.35 -11.82 -27.48
CA ALA A 45 -8.28 -11.14 -28.21
C ALA A 45 -7.18 -10.64 -27.27
N GLN A 46 -7.52 -10.07 -26.11
CA GLN A 46 -6.53 -9.67 -25.10
C GLN A 46 -5.78 -10.86 -24.50
N ALA A 47 -6.47 -11.98 -24.24
CA ALA A 47 -5.84 -13.20 -23.76
C ALA A 47 -4.87 -13.80 -24.79
N GLU A 48 -5.22 -13.80 -26.07
CA GLU A 48 -4.33 -14.23 -27.16
C GLU A 48 -3.11 -13.31 -27.30
N ALA A 49 -3.31 -11.99 -27.22
CA ALA A 49 -2.19 -11.04 -27.22
C ALA A 49 -1.24 -11.31 -26.03
N LYS A 50 -1.79 -11.55 -24.84
CA LYS A 50 -1.00 -11.92 -23.65
C LYS A 50 -0.21 -13.20 -23.90
N THR A 51 -0.84 -14.28 -24.35
CA THR A 51 -0.11 -15.55 -24.60
C THR A 51 0.96 -15.40 -25.68
N ALA A 52 0.71 -14.61 -26.73
CA ALA A 52 1.71 -14.33 -27.76
C ALA A 52 2.94 -13.58 -27.19
N LEU A 53 2.72 -12.59 -26.31
CA LEU A 53 3.81 -11.88 -25.63
C LEU A 53 4.62 -12.81 -24.73
N PHE A 54 3.96 -13.65 -23.94
CA PHE A 54 4.64 -14.62 -23.07
C PHE A 54 5.35 -15.75 -23.85
N GLY A 55 4.88 -16.09 -25.05
CA GLY A 55 5.52 -17.06 -25.94
C GLY A 55 6.68 -16.49 -26.76
N SER A 56 6.82 -15.18 -26.83
CA SER A 56 7.94 -14.52 -27.49
C SER A 56 9.24 -14.69 -26.68
N ALA A 57 10.39 -14.56 -27.33
CA ALA A 57 11.69 -14.60 -26.64
C ALA A 57 11.74 -13.48 -25.59
N GLY A 58 11.59 -13.87 -24.33
CA GLY A 58 11.63 -12.96 -23.19
C GLY A 58 13.04 -12.39 -22.97
N PRO A 59 13.16 -11.34 -22.16
CA PRO A 59 14.46 -10.84 -21.73
C PRO A 59 15.25 -11.97 -21.06
N MET A 60 16.49 -12.17 -21.49
CA MET A 60 17.38 -13.12 -20.82
C MET A 60 17.71 -12.62 -19.42
N LEU A 61 17.50 -13.47 -18.42
CA LEU A 61 17.93 -13.21 -17.06
C LEU A 61 19.47 -13.27 -17.01
N PRO A 62 20.16 -12.29 -16.40
CA PRO A 62 21.59 -12.40 -16.15
C PRO A 62 21.89 -13.62 -15.28
N ASP A 63 22.96 -14.35 -15.60
CA ASP A 63 23.47 -15.50 -14.84
C ASP A 63 23.81 -15.13 -13.38
N THR A 64 24.22 -13.89 -13.15
CA THR A 64 24.52 -13.32 -11.83
C THR A 64 23.29 -12.90 -11.01
N LEU A 65 22.07 -12.94 -11.58
CA LEU A 65 20.88 -12.42 -10.90
C LEU A 65 20.59 -13.15 -9.59
N LEU A 66 20.68 -14.48 -9.57
CA LEU A 66 20.44 -15.26 -8.36
C LEU A 66 21.47 -14.95 -7.28
N SER A 67 22.76 -14.86 -7.65
CA SER A 67 23.81 -14.47 -6.71
C SER A 67 23.52 -13.09 -6.11
N ARG A 68 23.16 -12.11 -6.95
CA ARG A 68 22.83 -10.77 -6.50
C ARG A 68 21.57 -10.73 -5.62
N LEU A 69 20.56 -11.54 -5.90
CA LEU A 69 19.34 -11.63 -5.08
C LEU A 69 19.62 -12.25 -3.71
N VAL A 70 20.49 -13.25 -3.64
CA VAL A 70 20.94 -13.87 -2.37
C VAL A 70 21.79 -12.90 -1.54
N ASP A 71 22.56 -12.05 -2.20
CA ASP A 71 23.38 -11.03 -1.53
C ASP A 71 22.58 -9.83 -0.99
N ILE A 72 21.28 -9.70 -1.30
CA ILE A 72 20.45 -8.63 -0.73
C ILE A 72 20.24 -8.90 0.76
N PRO A 73 20.72 -8.03 1.66
CA PRO A 73 20.54 -8.22 3.09
C PRO A 73 19.05 -8.12 3.45
N PHE A 74 18.53 -9.14 4.12
CA PHE A 74 17.14 -9.18 4.62
C PHE A 74 16.89 -8.16 5.74
N THR A 75 17.95 -7.80 6.46
CA THR A 75 17.98 -6.76 7.47
C THR A 75 19.19 -5.88 7.20
N ALA A 76 18.95 -4.61 6.89
CA ALA A 76 20.01 -3.61 6.82
C ALA A 76 19.93 -2.75 8.07
N GLU A 77 21.03 -2.67 8.82
CA GLU A 77 21.17 -1.67 9.89
C GLU A 77 21.25 -0.29 9.25
N MET A 78 20.13 0.42 9.34
CA MET A 78 20.00 1.78 8.85
C MET A 78 20.64 2.72 9.87
N ALA A 79 21.52 3.61 9.42
CA ALA A 79 22.08 4.65 10.30
C ALA A 79 20.94 5.41 11.00
N PRO A 80 21.11 5.86 12.26
CA PRO A 80 20.08 6.62 12.96
C PRO A 80 19.60 7.82 12.13
N GLY A 81 18.30 7.91 11.85
CA GLY A 81 17.70 8.95 11.00
C GLY A 81 17.56 8.61 9.51
N MET A 82 18.03 7.43 9.09
CA MET A 82 17.83 6.91 7.72
C MET A 82 16.44 6.31 7.50
N ASN A 83 15.65 6.10 8.56
CA ASN A 83 14.23 5.73 8.47
C ASN A 83 13.30 6.93 8.19
N ASP A 84 13.79 8.14 8.45
CA ASP A 84 13.04 9.40 8.29
C ASP A 84 13.42 10.14 6.99
N GLY A 85 14.17 9.48 6.10
CA GLY A 85 14.67 10.12 4.90
C GLY A 85 13.68 10.16 3.75
N VAL A 86 13.81 11.21 2.95
CA VAL A 86 13.03 11.43 1.75
C VAL A 86 13.87 11.00 0.55
N MET A 87 13.28 10.17 -0.31
CA MET A 87 13.86 9.85 -1.61
C MET A 87 13.66 11.04 -2.54
N ALA A 88 14.76 11.68 -2.94
CA ALA A 88 14.74 12.82 -3.85
C ALA A 88 15.51 12.48 -5.14
N LEU A 89 14.97 12.93 -6.27
CA LEU A 89 15.65 12.90 -7.55
C LEU A 89 16.43 14.22 -7.72
N HIS A 90 17.76 14.18 -7.66
CA HIS A 90 18.61 15.34 -7.86
C HIS A 90 19.51 15.12 -9.08
N GLY A 91 19.34 15.94 -10.13
CA GLY A 91 20.18 15.88 -11.33
C GLY A 91 20.18 14.53 -12.05
N GLY A 92 19.08 13.78 -11.98
CA GLY A 92 18.96 12.44 -12.58
C GLY A 92 19.47 11.29 -11.70
N SER A 93 20.05 11.58 -10.54
CA SER A 93 20.43 10.58 -9.54
C SER A 93 19.42 10.53 -8.39
N LEU A 94 19.07 9.33 -7.97
CA LEU A 94 18.27 9.09 -6.76
C LEU A 94 19.18 9.20 -5.54
N MET A 95 18.91 10.17 -4.67
CA MET A 95 19.65 10.37 -3.43
C MET A 95 18.75 10.21 -2.22
N PHE A 96 19.31 9.62 -1.16
CA PHE A 96 18.69 9.51 0.13
C PHE A 96 19.07 10.74 0.97
N GLY A 97 18.10 11.61 1.25
CA GLY A 97 18.32 12.77 2.12
C GLY A 97 17.57 12.61 3.43
N SER A 98 18.10 13.17 4.52
CA SER A 98 17.34 13.29 5.76
C SER A 98 16.20 14.29 5.57
N ALA A 99 14.99 13.98 6.04
CA ALA A 99 13.95 15.01 6.13
C ALA A 99 14.48 16.22 6.91
N PRO A 100 14.16 17.46 6.52
CA PRO A 100 14.48 18.62 7.33
C PRO A 100 13.87 18.42 8.72
N GLN A 101 14.71 18.44 9.75
CA GLN A 101 14.27 18.30 11.12
C GLN A 101 13.26 19.43 11.40
N PRO A 102 12.03 19.13 11.86
CA PRO A 102 11.10 20.19 12.24
C PRO A 102 11.78 21.05 13.29
N ALA A 103 11.88 22.36 13.02
CA ALA A 103 12.50 23.30 13.93
C ALA A 103 11.95 23.08 15.35
N GLN A 104 12.82 22.80 16.32
CA GLN A 104 12.40 22.64 17.71
C GLN A 104 11.70 23.93 18.13
N LEU A 105 10.39 23.86 18.33
CA LEU A 105 9.62 24.98 18.85
C LEU A 105 10.18 25.30 20.25
N PRO A 106 10.57 26.56 20.55
CA PRO A 106 11.12 26.89 21.85
C PRO A 106 10.13 26.47 22.95
N THR A 107 10.59 25.66 23.90
CA THR A 107 9.76 25.21 25.02
C THR A 107 9.30 26.43 25.81
N PRO A 108 7.99 26.64 26.01
CA PRO A 108 7.52 27.77 26.80
C PRO A 108 7.99 27.60 28.26
N PRO A 109 8.33 28.70 28.95
CA PRO A 109 8.74 28.65 30.35
C PRO A 109 7.61 28.07 31.23
N PRO A 110 7.94 27.40 32.36
CA PRO A 110 6.93 26.79 33.21
C PRO A 110 6.00 27.88 33.80
N LEU A 111 4.70 27.74 33.55
CA LEU A 111 3.67 28.59 34.14
C LEU A 111 3.58 28.27 35.64
N HIS A 112 3.92 29.25 36.48
CA HIS A 112 3.74 29.16 37.93
C HIS A 112 2.24 29.05 38.26
N ALA A 113 1.84 27.91 38.84
CA ALA A 113 0.49 27.70 39.32
C ALA A 113 0.25 28.49 40.63
N PRO A 114 -0.88 29.22 40.77
CA PRO A 114 -1.22 29.87 42.02
C PRO A 114 -1.64 28.82 43.06
N ALA A 115 -1.05 28.90 44.25
CA ALA A 115 -1.38 28.06 45.39
C ALA A 115 -2.80 28.36 45.89
N LEU A 116 -3.73 27.40 45.71
CA LEU A 116 -5.08 27.48 46.26
C LEU A 116 -5.35 26.31 47.21
N GLY A 117 -5.10 26.58 48.48
CA GLY A 117 -5.78 26.05 49.68
C GLY A 117 -6.17 24.58 49.74
N THR A 118 -5.40 23.80 50.51
CA THR A 118 -5.79 22.48 51.01
C THR A 118 -6.97 22.60 51.99
N ARG A 119 -8.15 22.11 51.61
CA ARG A 119 -9.20 21.73 52.59
C ARG A 119 -9.16 20.23 52.81
N THR A 120 -8.73 19.87 54.00
CA THR A 120 -8.77 18.54 54.59
C THR A 120 -10.20 18.24 55.07
N THR A 121 -10.83 17.19 54.55
CA THR A 121 -11.87 16.45 55.30
C THR A 121 -11.66 14.96 55.09
N GLY A 122 -11.35 14.27 56.19
CA GLY A 122 -11.05 12.84 56.21
C GLY A 122 -12.27 11.94 56.13
N SER A 123 -12.03 10.69 55.74
CA SER A 123 -12.86 9.49 55.96
C SER A 123 -12.08 8.33 55.33
N GLY A 124 -11.57 7.32 56.02
CA GLY A 124 -12.28 6.44 56.94
C GLY A 124 -12.18 5.02 56.35
N ARG A 125 -11.28 4.20 56.91
CA ARG A 125 -10.94 2.84 56.47
C ARG A 125 -12.13 1.87 56.63
N GLY A 126 -12.29 0.94 55.69
CA GLY A 126 -13.20 -0.19 55.86
C GLY A 126 -12.90 -1.33 54.89
N ALA A 127 -12.29 -2.40 55.41
CA ALA A 127 -12.11 -3.68 54.73
C ALA A 127 -13.42 -4.49 54.77
N PHE A 128 -13.72 -5.27 53.72
CA PHE A 128 -14.71 -6.34 53.83
C PHE A 128 -14.31 -7.58 53.03
N ARG A 129 -14.32 -8.73 53.71
CA ARG A 129 -14.02 -10.07 53.19
C ARG A 129 -15.25 -10.65 52.48
N LEU A 130 -14.98 -11.46 51.47
CA LEU A 130 -15.92 -12.31 50.75
C LEU A 130 -16.32 -13.54 51.60
N ARG A 131 -17.60 -13.93 51.50
CA ARG A 131 -18.08 -15.31 51.59
C ARG A 131 -18.79 -15.63 50.29
#